data_AF-A0A918BLH9-F1
#
_entry.id   AF-A0A918BLH9-F1
#
_cell.length_a   1.000
_cell.length_b   1.000
_cell.length_c   1.000
_cell.angle_alpha   90.00
_cell.angle_beta   90.00
_cell.angle_gamma   90.00
#
_symmetry.space_group_name_H-M   'P 1'
#
loop_
_entity.id
_entity.type
_entity.pdbx_description
1 polymer ?
#
loop_
_entity_poly.entity_id
_entity_poly.type
_entity_poly.pdbx_seq_one_letter_code
_entity_poly.pdbx_strand_id
1 'polypeptide(L)'
;MSRNAKINGLLLLLVAALAVLPLALGLGDHKEEPFAGADAEAETAITEIDPDYEPWFSPLYEPPSGEVESALFALQAAIGTGVLAYYFGLRRGRRQGEARERERAGTDPGSGTGAGAGAGAGAGPDDDVAGAGAGRTV
;
A
#
# COMPACT_ATOMS: atom_id res chain seq x y z
N MET A 1 -12.72 23.20 -4.86
CA MET A 1 -12.14 21.85 -4.67
C MET A 1 -11.40 21.77 -3.35
N SER A 2 -11.66 20.72 -2.55
CA SER A 2 -10.89 20.44 -1.33
C SER A 2 -9.41 20.20 -1.69
N ARG A 3 -8.50 20.53 -0.76
CA ARG A 3 -7.04 20.37 -0.98
C ARG A 3 -6.69 18.94 -1.45
N ASN A 4 -7.36 17.94 -0.89
CA ASN A 4 -7.17 16.53 -1.25
C ASN A 4 -7.66 16.20 -2.67
N ALA A 5 -8.79 16.77 -3.11
CA ALA A 5 -9.27 16.59 -4.48
C ALA A 5 -8.30 17.20 -5.51
N LYS A 6 -7.69 18.35 -5.19
CA LYS A 6 -6.65 18.96 -6.02
C LYS A 6 -5.39 18.10 -6.08
N ILE A 7 -4.93 17.58 -4.93
CA ILE A 7 -3.75 16.70 -4.85
C ILE A 7 -3.98 15.41 -5.64
N ASN A 8 -5.13 14.74 -5.44
CA ASN A 8 -5.44 13.50 -6.17
C ASN A 8 -5.54 13.75 -7.68
N GLY A 9 -6.18 14.86 -8.08
CA GLY A 9 -6.23 15.26 -9.49
C GLY A 9 -4.84 15.52 -10.07
N LEU A 10 -3.96 16.19 -9.33
CA LEU A 10 -2.57 16.42 -9.73
C LEU A 10 -1.78 15.10 -9.86
N LEU A 11 -1.95 14.17 -8.90
CA LEU A 11 -1.29 12.86 -8.95
C LEU A 11 -1.75 12.04 -10.16
N LEU A 12 -3.05 12.02 -10.47
CA LEU A 12 -3.57 11.36 -11.67
C LEU A 12 -3.04 11.99 -12.96
N LEU A 13 -3.00 13.32 -13.02
CA LEU A 13 -2.42 14.04 -14.16
C LEU A 13 -0.94 13.68 -14.32
N LEU A 14 -0.17 13.63 -13.23
CA LEU A 14 1.24 13.28 -13.28
C LEU A 14 1.46 11.85 -13.78
N VAL A 15 0.67 10.88 -13.33
CA VAL A 15 0.74 9.50 -13.84
C VAL A 15 0.39 9.44 -15.33
N ALA A 16 -0.67 10.14 -15.76
CA ALA A 16 -1.04 10.22 -17.17
C ALA A 16 0.07 10.88 -18.01
N ALA A 17 0.69 11.94 -17.49
CA ALA A 17 1.81 12.62 -18.13
C ALA A 17 3.02 11.68 -18.27
N LEU A 18 3.37 10.92 -17.24
CA LEU A 18 4.46 9.94 -17.31
C LEU A 18 4.21 8.84 -18.35
N ALA A 19 2.96 8.42 -18.56
CA ALA A 19 2.60 7.44 -19.58
C ALA A 19 2.57 8.01 -21.00
N VAL A 20 2.05 9.24 -21.16
CA VAL A 20 1.80 9.84 -22.48
C VAL A 20 2.99 10.63 -23.01
N LEU A 21 3.78 11.29 -22.16
CA LEU A 21 4.89 12.14 -22.61
C LEU A 21 5.97 11.36 -23.39
N PRO A 22 6.41 10.15 -23.00
CA PRO A 22 7.37 9.40 -23.78
C PRO A 22 6.86 9.13 -25.21
N LEU A 23 5.57 8.77 -25.34
CA LEU A 23 4.94 8.54 -26.64
C LEU A 23 4.79 9.84 -27.46
N ALA A 24 4.37 10.93 -26.82
CA ALA A 24 4.11 12.20 -27.48
C ALA A 24 5.39 12.93 -27.92
N LEU A 25 6.52 12.68 -27.25
CA LEU A 25 7.82 13.26 -27.58
C LEU A 25 8.64 12.38 -28.54
N GLY A 26 8.09 11.26 -29.02
CA GLY A 26 8.81 10.33 -29.88
C GLY A 26 10.02 9.69 -29.18
N LEU A 27 9.92 9.51 -27.86
CA LEU A 27 11.00 8.98 -27.04
C LEU A 27 11.18 7.50 -27.40
N GLY A 28 12.10 7.26 -28.32
CA GLY A 28 12.42 5.94 -28.86
C GLY A 28 12.13 5.75 -30.35
N ASP A 29 11.71 6.79 -31.10
CA ASP A 29 11.50 6.76 -32.57
C ASP A 29 12.74 6.32 -33.38
N HIS A 30 13.91 6.30 -32.75
CA HIS A 30 15.19 5.87 -33.31
C HIS A 30 15.54 4.40 -33.00
N LYS A 31 14.65 3.68 -32.31
CA LYS A 31 14.79 2.26 -31.97
C LYS A 31 13.71 1.46 -32.71
N GLU A 32 14.05 0.28 -33.23
CA GLU A 32 13.10 -0.62 -33.88
C GLU A 32 12.00 -1.08 -32.91
N GLU A 33 12.37 -1.29 -31.64
CA GLU A 33 11.45 -1.54 -30.53
C GLU A 33 11.67 -0.53 -29.39
N PRO A 34 10.97 0.62 -29.42
CA PRO A 34 11.16 1.73 -28.47
C PRO A 34 10.92 1.37 -27.01
N PHE A 35 10.03 0.40 -26.77
CA PHE A 35 9.55 -0.01 -25.45
C PHE A 35 9.65 -1.52 -25.26
N ALA A 36 10.72 -2.13 -25.81
CA ALA A 36 11.02 -3.53 -25.56
C ALA A 36 11.11 -3.83 -24.05
N GLY A 37 10.79 -5.06 -23.67
CA GLY A 37 10.91 -5.51 -22.29
C GLY A 37 12.36 -5.48 -21.80
N ALA A 38 12.54 -5.41 -20.48
CA ALA A 38 13.87 -5.42 -19.87
C ALA A 38 14.67 -6.71 -20.20
N ASP A 39 13.97 -7.81 -20.45
CA ASP A 39 14.58 -9.10 -20.79
C ASP A 39 15.18 -9.09 -22.21
N ALA A 40 14.43 -8.59 -23.20
CA ALA A 40 14.93 -8.41 -24.57
C ALA A 40 16.14 -7.47 -24.65
N GLU A 41 16.16 -6.40 -23.84
CA GLU A 41 17.32 -5.51 -23.74
C GLU A 41 18.52 -6.21 -23.09
N ALA A 42 18.29 -7.07 -22.09
CA ALA A 42 19.34 -7.86 -21.47
C ALA A 42 19.94 -8.90 -22.44
N GLU A 43 19.12 -9.61 -23.21
CA GLU A 43 19.58 -10.57 -24.22
C GLU A 43 20.44 -9.90 -25.29
N THR A 44 20.00 -8.73 -25.78
CA THR A 44 20.77 -7.92 -26.75
C THR A 44 22.11 -7.53 -26.16
N ALA A 45 22.14 -7.01 -24.94
CA ALA A 45 23.38 -6.58 -24.28
C ALA A 45 24.35 -7.74 -24.03
N ILE A 46 23.85 -8.92 -23.65
CA ILE A 46 24.68 -10.11 -23.43
C ILE A 46 25.33 -10.54 -24.74
N THR A 47 24.56 -10.58 -25.83
CA THR A 47 25.04 -10.97 -27.15
C THR A 47 26.09 -9.99 -27.70
N GLU A 48 25.98 -8.71 -27.37
CA GLU A 48 26.98 -7.69 -27.73
C GLU A 48 28.28 -7.83 -26.92
N ILE A 49 28.19 -8.19 -25.64
CA ILE A 49 29.36 -8.31 -24.74
C ILE A 49 30.13 -9.60 -24.99
N ASP A 50 29.42 -10.71 -25.20
CA ASP A 50 30.00 -12.04 -25.41
C ASP A 50 29.21 -12.79 -26.50
N PRO A 51 29.66 -12.71 -27.77
CA PRO A 51 28.97 -13.34 -28.90
C PRO A 51 28.93 -14.86 -28.84
N ASP A 52 29.84 -15.48 -28.07
CA ASP A 52 29.93 -16.93 -27.93
C ASP A 52 29.17 -17.43 -26.68
N TYR A 53 28.41 -16.55 -26.00
CA TYR A 53 27.64 -16.88 -24.81
C TYR A 53 26.53 -17.89 -25.10
N GLU A 54 26.53 -18.99 -24.34
CA GLU A 54 25.47 -19.98 -24.36
C GLU A 54 24.50 -19.77 -23.17
N PRO A 55 23.18 -19.62 -23.40
CA PRO A 55 22.21 -19.49 -22.32
C PRO A 55 22.28 -20.68 -21.35
N TRP A 56 22.52 -20.42 -20.08
CA TRP A 56 22.55 -21.45 -19.01
C TRP A 56 21.16 -21.98 -18.65
N PHE A 57 20.10 -21.36 -19.18
CA PHE A 57 18.72 -21.76 -19.01
C PHE A 57 17.93 -21.51 -20.30
N SER A 58 17.12 -22.49 -20.70
CA SER A 58 16.16 -22.36 -21.80
C SER A 58 14.74 -22.31 -21.22
N PRO A 59 13.87 -21.38 -21.67
CA PRO A 59 12.47 -21.36 -21.26
C PRO A 59 11.81 -22.72 -21.48
N LEU A 60 11.08 -23.21 -20.48
CA LEU A 60 10.28 -24.45 -20.61
C LEU A 60 9.07 -24.24 -21.54
N TYR A 61 8.68 -22.99 -21.76
CA TYR A 61 7.59 -22.58 -22.61
C TYR A 61 7.95 -21.25 -23.27
N GLU A 62 7.98 -21.27 -24.60
CA GLU A 62 8.12 -20.09 -25.44
C GLU A 62 6.71 -19.71 -25.94
N PRO A 63 6.18 -18.52 -25.60
CA PRO A 63 4.92 -18.07 -26.16
C PRO A 63 5.05 -17.89 -27.68
N PRO A 64 3.99 -18.20 -28.46
CA PRO A 64 4.06 -18.18 -29.92
C PRO A 64 4.20 -16.77 -30.54
N SER A 65 4.17 -15.71 -29.73
CA SER A 65 4.33 -14.31 -30.13
C SER A 65 4.79 -13.46 -28.94
N GLY A 66 5.67 -12.49 -29.18
CA GLY A 66 6.10 -11.49 -28.18
C GLY A 66 4.96 -10.60 -27.67
N GLU A 67 3.85 -10.49 -28.41
CA GLU A 67 2.64 -9.82 -27.93
C GLU A 67 1.98 -10.60 -26.78
N VAL A 68 1.99 -11.93 -26.86
CA VAL A 68 1.43 -12.80 -25.81
C VAL A 68 2.30 -12.74 -24.56
N GLU A 69 3.62 -12.71 -24.72
CA GLU A 69 4.57 -12.50 -23.63
C GLU A 69 4.30 -11.16 -22.91
N SER A 70 4.24 -10.07 -23.67
CA SER A 70 3.93 -8.73 -23.15
C SER A 70 2.57 -8.68 -22.45
N ALA A 71 1.56 -9.38 -22.98
CA ALA A 71 0.24 -9.48 -22.35
C ALA A 71 0.28 -10.22 -21.01
N LEU A 72 1.08 -11.29 -20.89
CA LEU A 72 1.27 -12.02 -19.64
C LEU A 72 1.99 -11.15 -18.59
N PHE A 73 2.99 -10.38 -18.98
CA PHE A 73 3.63 -9.40 -18.09
C PHE A 73 2.66 -8.30 -17.65
N ALA A 74 1.86 -7.75 -18.56
CA ALA A 74 0.84 -6.76 -18.23
C ALA A 74 -0.20 -7.31 -17.24
N LEU A 75 -0.61 -8.57 -17.41
CA LEU A 75 -1.52 -9.25 -16.49
C LEU A 75 -0.89 -9.41 -15.09
N GLN A 76 0.38 -9.84 -15.02
CA GLN A 76 1.11 -9.93 -13.75
C GLN A 76 1.20 -8.58 -13.04
N ALA A 77 1.53 -7.52 -13.78
CA ALA A 77 1.62 -6.15 -13.27
C ALA A 77 0.24 -5.66 -12.75
N ALA A 78 -0.83 -5.95 -13.48
CA ALA A 78 -2.20 -5.60 -13.09
C ALA A 78 -2.62 -6.31 -11.80
N ILE A 79 -2.35 -7.62 -11.69
CA ILE A 79 -2.66 -8.41 -10.49
C ILE A 79 -1.84 -7.89 -9.29
N GLY A 80 -0.52 -7.69 -9.46
CA GLY A 80 0.35 -7.19 -8.41
C GLY A 80 -0.09 -5.82 -7.90
N THR A 81 -0.41 -4.91 -8.81
CA THR A 81 -0.96 -3.58 -8.48
C THR A 81 -2.30 -3.69 -7.77
N GLY A 82 -3.19 -4.58 -8.21
CA GLY A 82 -4.49 -4.83 -7.59
C GLY A 82 -4.36 -5.30 -6.14
N VAL A 83 -3.46 -6.24 -5.86
CA VAL A 83 -3.17 -6.72 -4.50
C VAL A 83 -2.63 -5.60 -3.62
N LEU A 84 -1.68 -4.79 -4.11
CA LEU A 84 -1.13 -3.65 -3.37
C LEU A 84 -2.22 -2.62 -3.07
N ALA A 85 -3.03 -2.24 -4.07
CA ALA A 85 -4.13 -1.30 -3.90
C ALA A 85 -5.15 -1.79 -2.86
N TYR A 86 -5.50 -3.08 -2.90
CA TYR A 86 -6.40 -3.69 -1.91
C TYR A 86 -5.82 -3.62 -0.50
N TYR A 87 -4.54 -3.99 -0.31
CA TYR A 87 -3.88 -3.93 0.99
C TYR A 87 -3.87 -2.51 1.58
N PHE A 88 -3.44 -1.52 0.79
CA PHE A 88 -3.42 -0.12 1.23
C PHE A 88 -4.84 0.40 1.49
N GLY A 89 -5.81 0.00 0.68
CA GLY A 89 -7.22 0.33 0.84
C GLY A 89 -7.78 -0.20 2.17
N LEU A 90 -7.56 -1.48 2.47
CA LEU A 90 -8.02 -2.12 3.71
C LEU A 90 -7.39 -1.46 4.94
N ARG A 91 -6.08 -1.24 4.93
CA ARG A 91 -5.35 -0.62 6.05
C ARG A 91 -5.82 0.82 6.29
N ARG A 92 -6.07 1.57 5.22
CA ARG A 92 -6.62 2.93 5.29
C ARG A 92 -8.06 2.94 5.80
N GLY A 93 -8.88 1.98 5.39
CA GLY A 93 -10.27 1.84 5.84
C GLY A 93 -10.37 1.58 7.35
N ARG A 94 -9.56 0.64 7.86
CA ARG A 94 -9.51 0.31 9.30
C ARG A 94 -9.15 1.53 10.16
N ARG A 95 -8.10 2.27 9.79
CA ARG A 95 -7.70 3.50 10.50
C ARG A 95 -8.78 4.57 10.52
N GLN A 96 -9.54 4.71 9.43
CA GLN A 96 -10.66 5.66 9.38
C GLN A 96 -11.85 5.19 10.21
N GLY A 97 -12.12 3.89 10.27
CA GLY A 97 -13.14 3.31 11.15
C GLY A 97 -12.82 3.57 12.62
N GLU A 98 -11.61 3.24 13.06
CA GLU A 98 -11.13 3.48 14.42
C GLU A 98 -11.16 4.97 14.80
N ALA A 99 -10.82 5.87 13.87
CA ALA A 99 -10.91 7.31 14.11
C ALA A 99 -12.37 7.80 14.27
N ARG A 100 -13.28 7.32 13.42
CA ARG A 100 -14.71 7.67 13.47
C ARG A 100 -15.40 7.13 14.72
N GLU A 101 -15.00 5.95 15.19
CA GLU A 101 -15.49 5.38 16.44
C GLU A 101 -15.04 6.20 17.66
N ARG A 102 -13.78 6.64 17.68
CA ARG A 102 -13.26 7.55 18.73
C ARG A 102 -13.97 8.90 18.75
N GLU A 103 -14.25 9.48 17.58
CA GLU A 103 -15.03 10.73 17.47
C GLU A 103 -16.47 10.55 17.98
N ARG A 104 -17.12 9.43 17.66
CA ARG A 104 -18.48 9.12 18.16
C ARG A 104 -18.50 8.90 19.67
N ALA A 105 -17.50 8.19 20.22
CA ALA A 105 -17.38 7.99 21.67
C ALA A 105 -17.07 9.28 22.44
N GLY A 106 -16.40 10.25 21.79
CA GLY A 106 -16.11 11.56 22.37
C GLY A 106 -17.23 12.60 22.26
N THR A 107 -18.28 12.33 21.47
CA THR A 107 -19.38 13.29 21.20
C THR A 107 -20.69 12.91 21.92
N ASP A 108 -20.65 12.09 22.98
CA ASP A 108 -21.84 11.87 23.81
C ASP A 108 -22.12 13.12 24.67
N PRO A 109 -23.19 13.91 24.41
CA PRO A 109 -23.56 15.07 25.23
C PRO A 109 -24.39 14.65 26.46
N GLY A 110 -24.53 13.36 26.74
CA GLY A 110 -25.50 12.79 27.67
C GLY A 110 -24.99 12.38 29.05
N SER A 111 -24.07 13.13 29.68
CA SER A 111 -23.81 13.00 31.13
C SER A 111 -24.04 14.31 31.88
N GLY A 112 -25.13 15.00 31.54
CA GLY A 112 -25.73 16.07 32.33
C GLY A 112 -27.01 15.60 32.99
N THR A 113 -26.93 14.73 34.00
CA THR A 113 -28.09 14.38 34.83
C THR A 113 -27.70 14.33 36.30
N GLY A 114 -28.28 15.25 37.08
CA GLY A 114 -28.51 15.05 38.51
C GLY A 114 -27.81 16.01 39.45
N ALA A 115 -28.37 17.21 39.62
CA ALA A 115 -28.29 17.89 40.90
C ALA A 115 -29.04 17.04 41.96
N GLY A 116 -28.40 16.79 43.11
CA GLY A 116 -29.01 16.07 44.23
C GLY A 116 -28.12 16.16 45.47
N ALA A 117 -28.49 17.05 46.38
CA ALA A 117 -27.85 17.32 47.66
C ALA A 117 -27.76 16.08 48.58
N GLY A 118 -26.71 16.01 49.39
CA GLY A 118 -26.58 15.02 50.46
C GLY A 118 -25.27 15.16 51.24
N ALA A 119 -25.29 16.01 52.26
CA ALA A 119 -24.23 16.17 53.24
C ALA A 119 -24.04 14.89 54.08
N GLY A 120 -22.80 14.61 54.51
CA GLY A 120 -22.55 13.54 55.48
C GLY A 120 -21.06 13.24 55.65
N ALA A 121 -20.42 13.96 56.58
CA ALA A 121 -19.07 13.71 57.06
C ALA A 121 -19.00 12.46 57.95
N GLY A 122 -17.83 11.81 58.05
CA GLY A 122 -17.49 10.97 59.21
C GLY A 122 -16.60 9.74 58.94
N ALA A 123 -15.32 9.89 59.28
CA ALA A 123 -14.42 8.93 59.96
C ALA A 123 -14.34 7.44 59.53
N GLY A 124 -13.13 6.99 59.14
CA GLY A 124 -12.72 5.57 59.09
C GLY A 124 -12.29 5.04 60.47
N PRO A 125 -11.30 4.13 60.59
CA PRO A 125 -10.73 3.16 59.64
C PRO A 125 -10.67 1.72 60.26
N ASP A 126 -9.84 0.85 59.67
CA ASP A 126 -9.32 -0.44 60.20
C ASP A 126 -10.29 -1.65 60.01
N ASP A 127 -9.91 -2.84 59.56
CA ASP A 127 -8.67 -3.60 59.67
C ASP A 127 -8.58 -4.70 58.57
N ASP A 128 -7.41 -5.35 58.51
CA ASP A 128 -7.14 -6.71 58.01
C ASP A 128 -6.88 -6.96 56.52
N VAL A 129 -5.90 -7.77 56.07
CA VAL A 129 -4.63 -8.33 56.57
C VAL A 129 -4.09 -9.18 55.39
N ALA A 130 -2.79 -9.06 55.12
CA ALA A 130 -1.83 -10.07 54.60
C ALA A 130 -2.00 -10.78 53.23
N GLY A 131 -0.82 -10.95 52.59
CA GLY A 131 -0.52 -12.04 51.64
C GLY A 131 0.08 -11.57 50.31
N ALA A 132 1.28 -10.97 50.27
CA ALA A 132 2.56 -11.69 50.06
C ALA A 132 2.53 -12.75 48.94
N GLY A 133 3.27 -12.52 47.85
CA GLY A 133 3.49 -13.55 46.82
C GLY A 133 4.24 -13.06 45.58
N ALA A 134 5.55 -12.90 45.71
CA ALA A 134 6.48 -12.62 44.62
C ALA A 134 6.81 -13.87 43.77
N GLY A 135 7.23 -13.64 42.52
CA GLY A 135 7.89 -14.62 41.62
C GLY A 135 7.47 -14.34 40.17
N ARG A 136 8.24 -13.67 39.31
CA ARG A 136 9.59 -13.95 38.76
C ARG A 136 9.70 -15.32 38.07
N THR A 137 10.38 -15.31 36.92
CA THR A 137 10.73 -16.39 35.95
C THR A 137 9.77 -16.48 34.76
N VAL A 138 10.19 -16.46 33.49
CA VAL A 138 11.51 -16.57 32.82
C VAL A 138 11.56 -15.56 31.68
#